data_AF-A0A1W2BW85-F1
#
_entry.id   AF-A0A1W2BW85-F1
#
_cell.length_a   1.000
_cell.length_b   1.000
_cell.length_c   1.000
_cell.angle_alpha   90.00
_cell.angle_beta   90.00
_cell.angle_gamma   90.00
#
_symmetry.space_group_name_H-M   'P 1'
#
loop_
_entity.id
_entity.type
_entity.pdbx_description
1 polymer ?
#
loop_
_entity_poly.entity_id
_entity_poly.type
_entity_poly.pdbx_seq_one_letter_code
_entity_poly.pdbx_strand_id
1 'polypeptide(L)'
;MIEIHTAAFLSLKRWHIQTEMECIVMSVTLGEKIRTLRIKNGYTQNAVALRLCVSKQAVSKWENDHSYPDIFLLPRLAKLLSITLDDLLSEAGFSEESGSSHTAVSECAEHYGLGGDSHDII
;
A
#
# COMPACT_ATOMS: atom_id res chain seq x y z
N MET A 1 -46.83 8.68 -40.86
CA MET A 1 -46.26 9.35 -39.67
C MET A 1 -46.06 8.29 -38.58
N ILE A 2 -45.22 7.27 -38.77
CA ILE A 2 -43.76 7.19 -38.50
C ILE A 2 -43.32 7.78 -37.14
N GLU A 3 -44.07 7.57 -36.05
CA GLU A 3 -43.55 7.86 -34.70
C GLU A 3 -43.38 6.64 -33.78
N ILE A 4 -43.89 5.46 -34.15
CA ILE A 4 -43.81 4.26 -33.29
C ILE A 4 -42.63 3.33 -33.67
N HIS A 5 -42.05 3.47 -34.86
CA HIS A 5 -40.96 2.60 -35.32
C HIS A 5 -39.57 3.01 -34.79
N THR A 6 -39.41 4.26 -34.35
CA THR A 6 -38.14 4.80 -33.84
C THR A 6 -37.87 4.40 -32.39
N ALA A 7 -38.89 4.21 -31.55
CA ALA A 7 -38.68 3.84 -30.15
C ALA A 7 -38.14 2.40 -29.99
N ALA A 8 -38.60 1.45 -30.81
CA ALA A 8 -38.07 0.08 -30.81
C ALA A 8 -36.64 -0.01 -31.37
N PHE A 9 -36.31 0.82 -32.37
CA PHE A 9 -34.97 0.86 -32.98
C PHE A 9 -33.93 1.53 -32.08
N LEU A 10 -34.34 2.51 -31.26
CA LEU A 10 -33.49 3.12 -30.23
C LEU A 10 -33.28 2.20 -29.02
N SER A 11 -34.23 1.30 -28.72
CA SER A 11 -34.08 0.30 -27.66
C SER A 11 -33.17 -0.87 -28.08
N LEU A 12 -33.27 -1.33 -29.34
CA LEU A 12 -32.43 -2.41 -29.85
C LEU A 12 -31.01 -1.96 -30.23
N LYS A 13 -30.78 -0.69 -30.61
CA LYS A 13 -29.43 -0.14 -30.79
C LYS A 13 -28.74 0.27 -29.48
N ARG A 14 -29.49 0.38 -28.37
CA ARG A 14 -28.89 0.53 -27.04
C ARG A 14 -28.24 -0.77 -26.55
N TRP A 15 -28.70 -1.92 -27.03
CA TRP A 15 -28.16 -3.25 -26.72
C TRP A 15 -26.92 -3.66 -27.54
N HIS A 16 -26.42 -2.79 -28.42
CA HIS A 16 -25.34 -3.14 -29.35
C HIS A 16 -24.05 -2.33 -29.16
N ILE A 17 -23.93 -1.56 -28.08
CA ILE A 17 -22.68 -0.89 -27.69
C ILE A 17 -22.40 -1.21 -26.22
N GLN A 18 -21.48 -2.16 -26.07
CA GLN A 18 -20.78 -2.60 -24.87
C GLN A 18 -21.55 -3.42 -23.82
N THR A 19 -22.01 -4.59 -24.27
CA THR A 19 -21.64 -5.84 -23.61
C THR A 19 -20.11 -5.90 -23.51
N GLU A 20 -19.57 -5.48 -22.37
CA GLU A 20 -18.26 -5.85 -21.80
C GLU A 20 -18.11 -5.11 -20.44
N MET A 21 -19.10 -5.28 -19.56
CA MET A 21 -18.89 -5.08 -18.12
C MET A 21 -18.19 -6.30 -17.48
N GLU A 22 -17.34 -6.98 -18.25
CA GLU A 22 -16.23 -7.71 -17.69
C GLU A 22 -15.02 -6.77 -17.68
N CYS A 23 -15.10 -5.67 -16.94
CA CYS A 23 -13.87 -5.05 -16.46
C CYS A 23 -13.27 -6.01 -15.43
N ILE A 24 -12.53 -6.99 -15.95
CA ILE A 24 -11.28 -7.53 -15.46
C ILE A 24 -11.08 -7.21 -13.98
N VAL A 25 -11.41 -8.18 -13.12
CA VAL A 25 -10.77 -8.31 -11.81
C VAL A 25 -9.27 -8.54 -12.06
N MET A 26 -8.53 -7.46 -12.30
CA MET A 26 -7.07 -7.49 -12.34
C MET A 26 -6.63 -7.48 -10.88
N SER A 27 -6.28 -8.64 -10.34
CA SER A 27 -5.64 -8.70 -9.03
C SER A 27 -4.33 -7.93 -9.13
N VAL A 28 -4.24 -6.80 -8.41
CA VAL A 28 -3.02 -6.00 -8.36
C VAL A 28 -2.00 -6.78 -7.54
N THR A 29 -0.86 -7.13 -8.14
CA THR A 29 0.21 -7.82 -7.42
C THR A 29 0.85 -6.89 -6.38
N LEU A 30 1.50 -7.48 -5.37
CA LEU A 30 2.27 -6.70 -4.40
C LEU A 30 3.35 -5.87 -5.09
N GLY A 31 4.04 -6.42 -6.09
CA GLY A 31 5.07 -5.72 -6.85
C GLY A 31 4.53 -4.47 -7.55
N GLU A 32 3.39 -4.61 -8.22
CA GLU A 32 2.73 -3.49 -8.90
C GLU A 32 2.25 -2.43 -7.89
N LYS A 33 1.76 -2.85 -6.72
CA LYS A 33 1.36 -1.95 -5.63
C LYS A 33 2.54 -1.14 -5.09
N ILE A 34 3.69 -1.81 -4.83
CA ILE A 34 4.93 -1.16 -4.41
C ILE A 34 5.39 -0.14 -5.46
N ARG A 35 5.39 -0.54 -6.74
CA ARG A 35 5.80 0.32 -7.86
C ARG A 35 4.91 1.56 -7.96
N THR A 36 3.60 1.36 -7.92
CA THR A 36 2.59 2.43 -8.02
C THR A 36 2.74 3.44 -6.89
N LEU A 37 2.80 2.94 -5.64
CA LEU A 37 2.99 3.81 -4.47
C LEU A 37 4.33 4.52 -4.46
N ARG A 38 5.40 3.85 -4.91
CA ARG A 38 6.72 4.47 -5.03
C ARG A 38 6.69 5.67 -5.99
N ILE A 39 6.06 5.50 -7.15
CA ILE A 39 5.92 6.56 -8.16
C ILE A 39 5.02 7.68 -7.63
N LYS A 40 3.89 7.35 -6.99
CA LYS A 40 2.97 8.33 -6.36
C LYS A 40 3.69 9.20 -5.33
N ASN A 41 4.62 8.62 -4.57
CA ASN A 41 5.44 9.34 -3.60
C ASN A 41 6.71 10.01 -4.19
N GLY A 42 6.91 9.95 -5.52
CA GLY A 42 8.04 10.60 -6.19
C GLY A 42 9.41 9.96 -5.93
N TYR A 43 9.44 8.70 -5.47
CA TYR A 43 10.70 8.02 -5.16
C TYR A 43 11.26 7.27 -6.38
N THR A 44 12.59 7.28 -6.52
CA THR A 44 13.28 6.35 -7.41
C THR A 44 13.49 5.00 -6.71
N GLN A 45 13.70 3.92 -7.47
CA GLN A 45 14.05 2.61 -6.87
C GLN A 45 15.32 2.70 -6.00
N ASN A 46 16.29 3.53 -6.40
CA ASN A 46 17.51 3.76 -5.62
C ASN A 46 17.22 4.47 -4.30
N ALA A 47 16.31 5.45 -4.29
CA ALA A 47 15.91 6.16 -3.08
C ALA A 47 15.24 5.23 -2.06
N VAL A 48 14.35 4.34 -2.51
CA VAL A 48 13.75 3.31 -1.66
C VAL A 48 14.80 2.35 -1.11
N ALA A 49 15.69 1.89 -1.97
CA ALA A 49 16.77 0.97 -1.60
C ALA A 49 17.66 1.53 -0.49
N LEU A 50 18.07 2.80 -0.61
CA LEU A 50 18.88 3.49 0.39
C LEU A 50 18.16 3.62 1.74
N ARG A 51 16.87 3.95 1.73
CA ARG A 51 16.08 4.13 2.97
C ARG A 51 15.78 2.82 3.69
N LEU A 52 15.70 1.71 2.96
CA LEU A 52 15.46 0.38 3.52
C LEU A 52 16.75 -0.44 3.72
N CYS A 53 17.92 0.14 3.44
CA CYS A 53 19.22 -0.53 3.52
C CYS A 53 19.29 -1.83 2.71
N VAL A 54 18.73 -1.81 1.49
CA VAL A 54 18.76 -2.94 0.55
C VAL A 54 19.40 -2.52 -0.77
N SER A 55 19.68 -3.48 -1.66
CA SER A 55 20.17 -3.16 -3.00
C SER A 55 19.03 -2.65 -3.90
N LYS A 56 19.35 -1.75 -4.85
CA LYS A 56 18.41 -1.32 -5.91
C LYS A 56 17.84 -2.52 -6.68
N GLN A 57 18.65 -3.56 -6.88
CA GLN A 57 18.22 -4.78 -7.56
C GLN A 57 17.13 -5.53 -6.76
N ALA A 58 17.18 -5.53 -5.43
CA ALA A 58 16.13 -6.11 -4.60
C ALA A 58 14.79 -5.39 -4.84
N VAL A 59 14.79 -4.06 -4.79
CA VAL A 59 13.59 -3.25 -5.08
C VAL A 59 13.04 -3.53 -6.49
N SER A 60 13.92 -3.62 -7.48
CA SER A 60 13.52 -3.99 -8.85
C SER A 60 12.89 -5.39 -8.91
N LYS A 61 13.45 -6.37 -8.20
CA LYS A 61 12.87 -7.73 -8.16
C LYS A 61 11.51 -7.73 -7.47
N TRP A 62 11.31 -6.95 -6.40
CA TRP A 62 10.00 -6.80 -5.74
C TRP A 62 8.96 -6.21 -6.68
N GLU A 63 9.29 -5.11 -7.37
CA GLU A 63 8.38 -4.43 -8.29
C GLU A 63 8.02 -5.22 -9.56
N ASN A 64 8.75 -6.30 -9.85
CA ASN A 64 8.49 -7.18 -10.98
C ASN A 64 8.12 -8.60 -10.51
N ASP A 65 7.69 -8.77 -9.25
CA ASP A 65 7.23 -10.04 -8.67
C ASP A 65 8.23 -11.21 -8.75
N HIS A 66 9.53 -10.92 -8.92
CA HIS A 66 10.60 -11.93 -8.95
C HIS A 66 11.04 -12.38 -7.54
N SER A 67 10.72 -11.60 -6.51
CA SER A 67 10.97 -11.92 -5.11
C SER A 67 10.10 -11.04 -4.22
N TYR A 68 9.99 -11.39 -2.95
CA TYR A 68 9.25 -10.60 -1.96
C TYR A 68 10.21 -9.84 -1.03
N PRO A 69 9.78 -8.68 -0.47
CA PRO A 69 10.50 -8.07 0.64
C PRO A 69 10.53 -9.00 1.85
N ASP A 70 11.60 -8.95 2.62
CA ASP A 70 11.67 -9.64 3.90
C ASP A 70 10.52 -9.18 4.82
N ILE A 71 9.93 -10.10 5.59
CA ILE A 71 8.85 -9.81 6.54
C ILE A 71 9.20 -8.67 7.51
N PHE A 72 10.47 -8.57 7.92
CA PHE A 72 10.95 -7.49 8.81
C PHE A 72 11.07 -6.14 8.11
N LEU A 73 11.12 -6.11 6.78
CA LEU A 73 11.14 -4.88 5.98
C LEU A 73 9.74 -4.35 5.67
N LEU A 74 8.70 -5.19 5.69
CA LEU A 74 7.34 -4.80 5.32
C LEU A 74 6.81 -3.60 6.14
N PRO A 75 6.96 -3.53 7.47
CA PRO A 75 6.48 -2.36 8.23
C PRO A 75 7.21 -1.07 7.85
N ARG A 76 8.51 -1.16 7.54
CA ARG A 76 9.31 0.00 7.12
C ARG A 76 8.94 0.44 5.71
N LEU A 77 8.68 -0.52 4.82
CA LEU A 77 8.23 -0.27 3.46
C LEU A 77 6.85 0.40 3.45
N ALA A 78 5.89 -0.10 4.23
CA ALA A 78 4.57 0.52 4.37
C ALA A 78 4.67 1.97 4.88
N LYS A 79 5.44 2.19 5.95
CA LYS A 79 5.70 3.53 6.49
C LYS A 79 6.36 4.47 5.47
N LEU A 80 7.32 3.96 4.69
CA LEU A 80 8.00 4.73 3.65
C LEU A 80 7.04 5.14 2.52
N LEU A 81 6.06 4.30 2.20
CA LEU A 81 5.07 4.53 1.16
C LEU A 81 3.82 5.27 1.67
N SER A 82 3.81 5.69 2.95
CA SER A 82 2.73 6.42 3.60
C SER A 82 1.39 5.68 3.63
N ILE A 83 1.43 4.35 3.85
CA ILE A 83 0.24 3.49 3.98
C ILE A 83 0.39 2.55 5.18
N THR A 84 -0.71 1.90 5.58
CA THR A 84 -0.64 0.83 6.59
C THR A 84 -0.05 -0.45 6.02
N LEU A 85 0.40 -1.36 6.90
CA LEU A 85 0.88 -2.67 6.47
C LEU A 85 -0.27 -3.51 5.88
N ASP A 86 -1.46 -3.42 6.48
CA ASP A 86 -2.67 -4.08 5.99
C ASP A 86 -3.03 -3.59 4.58
N ASP A 87 -2.97 -2.27 4.35
CA ASP A 87 -3.16 -1.71 3.01
C ASP A 87 -2.10 -2.20 2.04
N LEU A 88 -0.85 -2.38 2.48
CA LEU A 88 0.21 -2.88 1.59
C LEU A 88 -0.07 -4.32 1.15
N LEU A 89 -0.65 -5.14 2.01
CA LEU A 89 -0.87 -6.57 1.78
C LEU A 89 -2.29 -6.93 1.29
N SER A 90 -3.24 -6.00 1.36
CA SER A 90 -4.62 -6.22 0.94
C SER A 90 -4.74 -6.44 -0.58
N GLU A 91 -5.55 -7.44 -0.95
CA GLU A 91 -5.92 -7.73 -2.35
C GLU A 91 -6.96 -6.75 -2.92
N ALA A 92 -7.73 -6.09 -2.05
CA ALA A 92 -8.67 -5.07 -2.47
C ALA A 92 -7.90 -3.76 -2.78
N GLY A 93 -8.18 -3.18 -3.95
CA GLY A 93 -7.68 -1.85 -4.30
C GLY A 93 -7.97 -0.84 -3.20
N PHE A 94 -7.02 0.07 -2.98
CA PHE A 94 -7.00 1.04 -1.87
C PHE A 94 -8.39 1.51 -1.44
N SER A 95 -8.83 1.08 -0.26
CA SER A 95 -9.95 1.71 0.44
C SER A 95 -9.44 3.01 1.05
N GLU A 96 -9.85 4.14 0.48
CA GLU A 96 -9.69 5.42 1.18
C GLU A 96 -10.64 5.45 2.38
N GLU A 97 -10.18 5.00 3.53
CA GLU A 97 -10.74 5.39 4.82
C GLU A 97 -9.81 6.40 5.48
N SER A 98 -10.22 7.66 5.41
CA SER A 98 -9.68 8.77 6.18
C SER A 98 -9.74 8.48 7.69
N GLY A 99 -8.58 8.29 8.31
CA GLY A 99 -8.42 8.09 9.74
C GLY A 99 -7.08 8.64 10.24
N SER A 100 -7.05 9.96 10.47
CA SER A 100 -5.98 10.67 11.18
C SER A 100 -5.79 10.08 12.59
N SER A 101 -4.54 9.76 12.95
CA SER A 101 -4.06 9.84 14.33
C SER A 101 -2.53 9.91 14.35
N HIS A 102 -2.05 11.15 14.46
CA HIS A 102 -0.76 11.44 15.04
C HIS A 102 -0.68 10.81 16.44
N THR A 103 0.33 9.99 16.71
CA THR A 103 0.81 9.79 18.08
C THR A 103 2.15 10.48 18.21
N ALA A 104 2.12 11.57 18.97
CA ALA A 104 3.29 12.26 19.49
C ALA A 104 4.22 11.25 20.17
N VAL A 105 5.47 11.18 19.72
CA VAL A 105 6.53 10.62 20.55
C VAL A 105 6.83 11.69 21.61
N SER A 106 6.15 11.60 22.75
CA SER A 106 6.54 12.33 23.94
C SER A 106 7.86 11.75 24.42
N GLU A 107 8.89 12.58 24.48
CA GLU A 107 10.11 12.30 25.24
C GLU A 107 9.72 11.88 26.66
N CYS A 108 10.12 10.68 27.08
CA CYS A 108 10.29 10.35 28.48
C CYS A 108 11.80 10.27 28.75
N ALA A 109 12.38 11.44 28.96
CA ALA A 109 13.55 11.56 29.81
C ALA A 109 13.12 11.29 31.27
N GLU A 110 14.08 10.79 32.06
CA GLU A 110 14.08 10.67 33.53
C GLU A 110 13.47 9.39 34.14
N HIS A 111 14.35 8.46 34.53
CA HIS A 111 14.63 8.22 35.96
C HIS A 111 15.83 7.26 36.12
N TYR A 112 17.02 7.80 36.36
CA TYR A 112 18.09 7.05 37.00
C TYR A 112 17.79 7.01 38.51
N GLY A 113 17.55 5.82 39.05
CA GLY A 113 17.25 5.62 40.46
C GLY A 113 17.53 4.19 40.92
N LEU A 114 18.76 3.71 40.74
CA LEU A 114 19.25 2.50 41.42
C LEU A 114 20.25 2.91 42.51
N GLY A 115 19.71 3.41 43.61
CA GLY A 115 20.23 3.21 44.96
C GLY A 115 19.06 2.70 45.78
N GLY A 116 19.13 1.69 46.62
CA GLY A 116 20.22 0.86 47.11
C GLY A 116 19.56 0.05 48.22
N ASP A 117 19.69 -1.26 48.21
CA ASP A 117 19.29 -2.08 49.36
C ASP A 117 20.53 -2.87 49.79
N SER A 118 21.26 -2.24 50.72
CA SER A 118 22.16 -2.95 51.61
C SER A 118 21.29 -3.62 52.66
N HIS A 119 21.30 -4.95 52.69
CA HIS A 119 21.19 -5.71 53.94
C HIS A 119 21.91 -7.05 53.77
N ASP A 120 23.10 -7.07 54.36
CA ASP A 120 23.69 -8.12 55.21
C ASP A 120 24.00 -9.52 54.66
N ILE A 121 25.32 -9.73 54.47
CA ILE A 121 26.18 -10.75 55.13
C ILE A 121 25.41 -11.90 55.82
N ILE A 122 25.53 -13.12 55.27
CA ILE A 122 26.13 -14.33 55.91
C ILE A 122 26.82 -15.14 54.79
#